data_AF-A0A850S9G3-F1
#
_entry.id   AF-A0A850S9G3-F1
#
_cell.length_a   1.000
_cell.length_b   1.000
_cell.length_c   1.000
_cell.angle_alpha   90.00
_cell.angle_beta   90.00
_cell.angle_gamma   90.00
#
_symmetry.space_group_name_H-M   'P 1'
#
loop_
_entity.id
_entity.type
_entity.pdbx_description
1 polymer ?
#
loop_
_entity_poly.entity_id
_entity_poly.type
_entity_poly.pdbx_seq_one_letter_code
_entity_poly.pdbx_strand_id
1 'polypeptide(L)'
;MNTSGPELIATAAALNRSSREMQISEREDLFRVFLWNNVGRKDELTVPEAIAEGAEYCDVSPATIEARWLPKATSRLSPFIVLPGTRGNSPTLIIKLRPRWKPVDNERGRKDRELMLLRQEREAQNIAKSLQEREAEVMDKEAAQRVAEHHKRDKFALIDALKAKGMSDDEITKILQDAANSQRGSQ
;
A
#
# COMPACT_ATOMS: atom_id res chain seq x y z
N MET A 1 -20.19 20.36 41.69
CA MET A 1 -20.30 18.99 41.13
C MET A 1 -19.07 18.81 40.24
N ASN A 2 -18.08 18.07 40.75
CA ASN A 2 -16.78 17.90 40.10
C ASN A 2 -16.91 16.79 39.05
N THR A 3 -17.05 17.17 37.79
CA THR A 3 -16.95 16.23 36.67
C THR A 3 -15.48 15.85 36.49
N SER A 4 -15.22 14.59 36.80
CA SER A 4 -13.97 13.85 36.83
C SER A 4 -13.11 14.04 35.58
N GLY A 5 -11.82 14.32 35.78
CA GLY A 5 -10.78 14.41 34.73
C GLY A 5 -10.66 13.27 33.70
N PRO A 6 -11.04 12.00 33.95
CA PRO A 6 -10.97 10.96 32.91
C PRO A 6 -11.96 11.13 31.75
N GLU A 7 -13.14 11.72 31.97
CA GLU A 7 -14.11 11.93 30.88
C GLU A 7 -13.66 13.04 29.92
N LEU A 8 -13.01 14.09 30.44
CA LEU A 8 -12.43 15.15 29.62
C LEU A 8 -11.26 14.66 28.76
N ILE A 9 -10.45 13.72 29.27
CA ILE A 9 -9.33 13.13 28.52
C ILE A 9 -9.84 12.18 27.43
N ALA A 10 -10.86 11.37 27.71
CA ALA A 10 -11.49 10.50 26.71
C ALA A 10 -12.17 11.32 25.61
N THR A 11 -12.86 12.40 25.97
CA THR A 11 -13.51 13.32 25.02
C THR A 11 -12.49 14.08 24.18
N ALA A 12 -11.39 14.54 24.79
CA ALA A 12 -10.30 15.18 24.07
C ALA A 12 -9.57 14.21 23.13
N ALA A 13 -9.39 12.94 23.51
CA ALA A 13 -8.80 11.91 22.66
C ALA A 13 -9.73 11.51 21.49
N ALA A 14 -11.05 11.46 21.71
CA ALA A 14 -12.04 11.25 20.67
C ALA A 14 -12.06 12.44 19.69
N LEU A 15 -12.05 13.67 20.19
CA LEU A 15 -11.95 14.89 19.38
C LEU A 15 -10.62 14.94 18.59
N ASN A 16 -9.50 14.50 19.18
CA ASN A 16 -8.20 14.45 18.50
C ASN A 16 -8.16 13.36 17.40
N ARG A 17 -8.84 12.22 17.58
CA ARG A 17 -9.02 11.23 16.50
C ARG A 17 -9.86 11.80 15.37
N SER A 18 -11.00 12.41 15.68
CA SER A 18 -11.87 13.06 14.70
C SER A 18 -11.16 14.19 13.93
N SER A 19 -10.23 14.90 14.57
CA SER A 19 -9.47 16.00 13.94
C SER A 19 -8.36 15.50 13.01
N ARG A 20 -7.77 14.33 13.27
CA ARG A 20 -6.75 13.72 12.39
C ARG A 20 -7.35 13.06 11.14
N GLU A 21 -8.55 12.49 11.24
CA GLU A 21 -9.34 11.99 10.09
C GLU A 21 -9.87 13.12 9.18
N MET A 22 -9.74 14.37 9.62
CA MET A 22 -10.27 15.55 8.93
C MET A 22 -9.36 16.09 7.81
N GLN A 23 -8.14 15.57 7.68
CA GLN A 23 -7.29 15.84 6.51
C GLN A 23 -7.92 15.23 5.25
N ILE A 24 -7.78 15.89 4.10
CA ILE A 24 -8.27 15.38 2.81
C ILE A 24 -7.56 14.04 2.57
N SER A 25 -8.27 12.95 2.90
CA SER A 25 -7.71 11.62 2.90
C SER A 25 -7.86 11.03 1.50
N GLU A 26 -6.78 10.50 0.94
CA GLU A 26 -6.79 9.68 -0.29
C GLU A 26 -7.83 8.54 -0.22
N ARG A 27 -8.29 8.20 1.00
CA ARG A 27 -9.31 7.19 1.27
C ARG A 27 -10.74 7.63 0.91
N GLU A 28 -11.02 8.92 0.66
CA GLU A 28 -12.36 9.33 0.19
C GLU A 28 -12.69 8.72 -1.17
N ASP A 29 -11.69 8.57 -2.05
CA ASP A 29 -11.87 7.92 -3.34
C ASP A 29 -12.12 6.41 -3.19
N LEU A 30 -11.52 5.76 -2.19
CA LEU A 30 -11.82 4.37 -1.83
C LEU A 30 -13.30 4.21 -1.44
N PHE A 31 -13.87 5.18 -0.72
CA PHE A 31 -15.30 5.15 -0.39
C PHE A 31 -16.18 5.25 -1.64
N ARG A 32 -15.78 6.06 -2.64
CA ARG A 32 -16.49 6.11 -3.92
C ARG A 32 -16.41 4.79 -4.68
N VAL A 33 -15.24 4.14 -4.68
CA VAL A 33 -15.05 2.80 -5.26
C VAL A 33 -15.95 1.78 -4.56
N PHE A 34 -16.00 1.80 -3.23
CA PHE A 34 -16.89 0.96 -2.44
C PHE A 34 -18.36 1.14 -2.86
N LEU A 35 -18.85 2.38 -2.97
CA LEU A 35 -20.22 2.66 -3.40
C LEU A 35 -20.47 2.13 -4.83
N TRP A 36 -19.54 2.33 -5.76
CA TRP A 36 -19.67 1.81 -7.13
C TRP A 36 -19.79 0.28 -7.18
N ASN A 37 -19.06 -0.43 -6.32
CA ASN A 37 -19.06 -1.89 -6.30
C ASN A 37 -20.30 -2.49 -5.62
N ASN A 38 -20.95 -1.75 -4.74
CA ASN A 38 -22.05 -2.26 -3.91
C ASN A 38 -23.43 -1.73 -4.31
N VAL A 39 -23.49 -0.64 -5.07
CA VAL A 39 -24.76 -0.14 -5.60
C VAL A 39 -25.27 -1.10 -6.68
N GLY A 40 -26.50 -1.60 -6.49
CA GLY A 40 -27.12 -2.59 -7.36
C GLY A 40 -26.97 -4.03 -6.88
N ARG A 41 -26.39 -4.26 -5.68
CA ARG A 41 -26.44 -5.57 -5.01
C ARG A 41 -27.89 -6.02 -4.77
N LYS A 42 -28.10 -7.34 -4.69
CA LYS A 42 -29.43 -7.99 -4.62
C LYS A 42 -30.32 -7.41 -3.52
N ASP A 43 -29.75 -7.15 -2.34
CA ASP A 43 -30.49 -6.68 -1.16
C ASP A 43 -30.49 -5.15 -1.00
N GLU A 44 -30.05 -4.44 -2.04
CA GLU A 44 -29.82 -3.00 -2.09
C GLU A 44 -28.81 -2.51 -1.04
N LEU A 45 -28.06 -1.46 -1.35
CA LEU A 45 -27.14 -0.85 -0.37
C LEU A 45 -27.93 0.20 0.43
N THR A 46 -28.15 -0.05 1.72
CA THR A 46 -28.80 0.94 2.59
C THR A 46 -27.80 1.99 3.07
N VAL A 47 -28.30 3.16 3.50
CA VAL A 47 -27.45 4.21 4.06
C VAL A 47 -26.69 3.75 5.31
N PRO A 48 -27.32 3.09 6.32
CA PRO A 48 -26.59 2.59 7.48
C PRO A 48 -25.47 1.60 7.12
N GLU A 49 -25.71 0.73 6.15
CA GLU A 49 -24.69 -0.20 5.66
C GLU A 49 -23.58 0.51 4.91
N ALA A 50 -23.90 1.47 4.05
CA ALA A 50 -22.88 2.25 3.36
C ALA A 50 -21.97 2.99 4.35
N ILE A 51 -22.53 3.43 5.48
CA ILE A 51 -21.76 4.04 6.57
C ILE A 51 -20.90 2.98 7.27
N ALA A 52 -21.49 1.87 7.72
CA ALA A 52 -20.77 0.85 8.50
C ALA A 52 -19.75 0.06 7.66
N GLU A 53 -20.19 -0.56 6.56
CA GLU A 53 -19.34 -1.33 5.65
C GLU A 53 -18.33 -0.43 4.92
N GLY A 54 -18.74 0.79 4.55
CA GLY A 54 -17.84 1.74 3.89
C GLY A 54 -16.76 2.27 4.83
N ALA A 55 -17.07 2.44 6.12
CA ALA A 55 -16.09 2.80 7.14
C ALA A 55 -15.05 1.69 7.34
N GLU A 56 -15.51 0.43 7.41
CA GLU A 56 -14.62 -0.74 7.48
C GLU A 56 -13.73 -0.85 6.23
N TYR A 57 -14.32 -0.73 5.04
CA TYR A 57 -13.59 -0.80 3.77
C TYR A 57 -12.51 0.29 3.63
N CYS A 58 -12.80 1.49 4.13
CA CYS A 58 -11.88 2.63 4.04
C CYS A 58 -10.95 2.75 5.26
N ASP A 59 -11.09 1.89 6.27
CA ASP A 59 -10.37 1.99 7.55
C ASP A 59 -10.52 3.39 8.19
N VAL A 60 -11.76 3.87 8.34
CA VAL A 60 -12.09 5.16 8.98
C VAL A 60 -13.27 5.03 9.93
N SER A 61 -13.52 6.03 10.76
CA SER A 61 -14.70 6.02 11.61
C SER A 61 -16.02 6.15 10.82
N PRO A 62 -17.11 5.47 11.22
CA PRO A 62 -18.44 5.66 10.64
C PRO A 62 -18.91 7.12 10.66
N ALA A 63 -18.55 7.87 11.70
CA ALA A 63 -18.87 9.28 11.84
C ALA A 63 -18.26 10.13 10.70
N THR A 64 -17.05 9.80 10.25
CA THR A 64 -16.39 10.46 9.10
C THR A 64 -17.15 10.20 7.79
N ILE A 65 -17.62 8.97 7.59
CA ILE A 65 -18.46 8.63 6.43
C ILE A 65 -19.77 9.41 6.48
N GLU A 66 -20.49 9.33 7.59
CA GLU A 66 -21.81 9.94 7.76
C GLU A 66 -21.77 11.47 7.62
N ALA A 67 -20.85 12.14 8.32
CA ALA A 67 -20.86 13.59 8.39
C ALA A 67 -20.28 14.28 7.15
N ARG A 68 -19.38 13.61 6.41
CA ARG A 68 -18.59 14.27 5.36
C ARG A 68 -18.67 13.57 4.01
N TRP A 69 -18.32 12.29 3.96
CA TRP A 69 -18.09 11.63 2.68
C TRP A 69 -19.39 11.21 2.02
N LEU A 70 -20.36 10.72 2.78
CA LEU A 70 -21.66 10.34 2.26
C LEU A 70 -22.42 11.54 1.67
N PRO A 71 -22.59 12.69 2.35
CA PRO A 71 -23.23 13.87 1.75
C PRO A 71 -22.53 14.36 0.47
N LYS A 72 -21.19 14.31 0.43
CA LYS A 72 -20.41 14.69 -0.75
C LYS A 72 -20.60 13.67 -1.89
N ALA A 73 -20.60 12.38 -1.57
CA ALA A 73 -20.83 11.29 -2.51
C ALA A 73 -22.28 11.19 -2.99
N THR A 74 -23.27 11.71 -2.26
CA THR A 74 -24.68 11.74 -2.69
C THR A 74 -25.17 13.13 -3.08
N SER A 75 -24.24 14.08 -3.25
CA SER A 75 -24.55 15.45 -3.67
C SER A 75 -25.26 15.48 -5.04
N ARG A 76 -25.88 16.63 -5.36
CA ARG A 76 -26.69 16.79 -6.58
C ARG A 76 -25.91 16.47 -7.88
N LEU A 77 -24.60 16.75 -7.88
CA LEU A 77 -23.74 16.51 -9.03
C LEU A 77 -23.15 15.10 -9.06
N SER A 78 -23.20 14.38 -7.95
CA SER A 78 -22.61 13.05 -7.82
C SER A 78 -23.42 11.96 -8.55
N PRO A 79 -22.78 10.85 -8.96
CA PRO A 79 -23.47 9.70 -9.54
C PRO A 79 -24.50 9.06 -8.61
N PHE A 80 -24.25 9.10 -7.30
CA PHE A 80 -25.09 8.45 -6.31
C PHE A 80 -26.24 9.35 -5.83
N ILE A 81 -27.35 8.72 -5.48
CA ILE A 81 -28.54 9.35 -4.92
C ILE A 81 -29.09 8.48 -3.79
N VAL A 82 -29.52 9.13 -2.72
CA VAL A 82 -30.28 8.48 -1.65
C VAL A 82 -31.76 8.56 -2.00
N LEU A 83 -32.44 7.41 -1.97
CA LEU A 83 -33.86 7.29 -2.25
C LEU A 83 -34.56 6.54 -1.11
N PRO A 84 -35.87 6.77 -0.89
CA PRO A 84 -36.67 5.88 -0.08
C PRO A 84 -36.69 4.47 -0.68
N GLY A 85 -36.63 3.46 0.17
CA GLY A 85 -36.68 2.05 -0.19
C GLY A 85 -37.25 1.21 0.94
N THR A 86 -37.29 -0.10 0.74
CA THR A 86 -37.74 -1.05 1.75
C THR A 86 -36.79 -2.23 1.79
N ARG A 87 -36.39 -2.64 2.99
CA ARG A 87 -35.70 -3.91 3.21
C ARG A 87 -36.63 -4.82 4.00
N GLY A 88 -37.10 -5.89 3.36
CA GLY A 88 -38.26 -6.63 3.86
C GLY A 88 -39.45 -5.68 4.00
N ASN A 89 -40.06 -5.63 5.19
CA ASN A 89 -41.20 -4.75 5.50
C ASN A 89 -40.80 -3.42 6.15
N SER A 90 -39.50 -3.16 6.33
CA SER A 90 -39.04 -1.94 7.01
C SER A 90 -38.69 -0.85 6.00
N PRO A 91 -39.28 0.36 6.12
CA PRO A 91 -38.87 1.51 5.31
C PRO A 91 -37.44 1.91 5.67
N THR A 92 -36.63 2.19 4.64
CA THR A 92 -35.22 2.56 4.81
C THR A 92 -34.79 3.51 3.70
N LEU A 93 -33.57 4.05 3.83
CA LEU A 93 -32.92 4.83 2.79
C LEU A 93 -31.88 3.98 2.08
N ILE A 94 -31.95 3.99 0.76
CA ILE A 94 -31.08 3.20 -0.12
C ILE A 94 -30.24 4.10 -1.00
N ILE A 95 -29.01 3.69 -1.26
CA ILE A 95 -28.10 4.36 -2.18
C ILE A 95 -28.23 3.70 -3.56
N LYS A 96 -28.53 4.52 -4.56
CA LYS A 96 -28.66 4.10 -5.95
C LYS A 96 -27.82 4.99 -6.87
N LEU A 97 -27.54 4.49 -8.06
CA LEU A 97 -27.03 5.32 -9.15
C LEU A 97 -28.19 6.13 -9.73
N ARG A 98 -27.96 7.41 -9.96
CA ARG A 98 -28.89 8.25 -10.73
C ARG A 98 -29.04 7.66 -12.13
N PRO A 99 -30.21 7.79 -12.77
CA PRO A 99 -30.48 7.18 -14.08
C PRO A 99 -29.43 7.46 -15.16
N ARG A 100 -28.91 8.70 -15.23
CA ARG A 100 -27.84 9.10 -16.18
C ARG A 100 -26.47 8.45 -15.94
N TRP A 101 -26.30 7.82 -14.76
CA TRP A 101 -25.08 7.17 -14.29
C TRP A 101 -25.27 5.68 -14.02
N LYS A 102 -26.51 5.16 -14.12
CA LYS A 102 -26.70 3.72 -14.20
C LYS A 102 -25.80 3.24 -15.34
N PRO A 103 -25.07 2.13 -15.17
CA PRO A 103 -24.53 1.42 -16.30
C PRO A 103 -25.73 0.89 -17.08
N VAL A 104 -26.34 1.76 -17.87
CA VAL A 104 -26.80 1.35 -19.18
C VAL A 104 -25.55 0.78 -19.83
N ASP A 105 -25.68 -0.26 -20.62
CA ASP A 105 -24.64 -0.74 -21.54
C ASP A 105 -24.22 0.32 -22.58
N ASN A 106 -24.21 1.61 -22.22
CA ASN A 106 -23.66 2.68 -23.00
C ASN A 106 -22.13 2.57 -23.01
N GLU A 107 -21.57 2.94 -24.16
CA GLU A 107 -20.17 2.76 -24.50
C GLU A 107 -19.21 3.44 -23.49
N ARG A 108 -19.68 4.49 -22.80
CA ARG A 108 -18.89 5.26 -21.84
C ARG A 108 -18.64 4.50 -20.54
N GLY A 109 -19.65 3.83 -19.97
CA GLY A 109 -19.47 3.01 -18.77
C GLY A 109 -18.56 1.80 -19.00
N ARG A 110 -18.62 1.21 -20.21
CA ARG A 110 -17.68 0.16 -20.63
C ARG A 110 -16.24 0.69 -20.72
N LYS A 111 -16.04 1.85 -21.35
CA LYS A 111 -14.73 2.51 -21.45
C LYS A 111 -14.15 2.88 -20.10
N ASP A 112 -14.95 3.41 -19.17
CA ASP A 112 -14.48 3.76 -17.84
C ASP A 112 -14.02 2.53 -17.05
N ARG A 113 -14.75 1.40 -17.17
CA ARG A 113 -14.36 0.12 -16.57
C ARG A 113 -13.08 -0.46 -17.19
N GLU A 114 -12.99 -0.42 -18.51
CA GLU A 114 -11.80 -0.85 -19.26
C GLU A 114 -10.58 -0.02 -18.84
N LEU A 115 -10.73 1.29 -18.70
CA LEU A 115 -9.65 2.19 -18.30
C LEU A 115 -9.22 1.98 -16.84
N MET A 116 -10.14 1.64 -15.94
CA MET A 116 -9.81 1.25 -14.57
C MET A 116 -9.02 -0.06 -14.52
N LEU A 117 -9.46 -1.09 -15.26
CA LEU A 117 -8.75 -2.36 -15.34
C LEU A 117 -7.35 -2.21 -15.95
N LEU A 118 -7.22 -1.39 -17.00
CA LEU A 118 -5.94 -1.13 -17.65
C LEU A 118 -4.97 -0.36 -16.73
N ARG A 119 -5.48 0.51 -15.86
CA ARG A 119 -4.66 1.13 -14.80
C ARG A 119 -4.17 0.10 -13.78
N GLN A 120 -5.06 -0.76 -13.30
CA GLN A 120 -4.70 -1.83 -12.36
C GLN A 120 -3.66 -2.78 -12.95
N GLU A 121 -3.81 -3.15 -14.22
CA GLU A 121 -2.85 -4.01 -14.92
C GLU A 121 -1.49 -3.33 -15.05
N ARG A 122 -1.46 -2.04 -15.41
CA ARG A 122 -0.21 -1.27 -15.50
C ARG A 122 0.48 -1.12 -14.15
N GLU A 123 -0.28 -0.90 -13.08
CA GLU A 123 0.26 -0.87 -11.72
C GLU A 123 0.84 -2.23 -11.31
N ALA A 124 0.12 -3.32 -11.60
CA ALA A 124 0.61 -4.68 -11.34
C ALA A 124 1.90 -4.98 -12.14
N GLN A 125 1.97 -4.57 -13.41
CA GLN A 125 3.18 -4.70 -14.23
C GLN A 125 4.35 -3.89 -13.67
N ASN A 126 4.11 -2.65 -13.22
CA ASN A 126 5.15 -1.83 -12.61
C ASN A 126 5.68 -2.46 -11.31
N ILE A 127 4.79 -3.00 -10.47
CA ILE A 127 5.17 -3.71 -9.25
C ILE A 127 6.00 -4.95 -9.60
N ALA A 128 5.54 -5.78 -10.54
CA ALA A 128 6.25 -6.98 -10.98
C ALA A 128 7.65 -6.65 -11.53
N LYS A 129 7.77 -5.60 -12.34
CA LYS A 129 9.06 -5.14 -12.85
C LYS A 129 10.00 -4.69 -11.73
N SER A 130 9.48 -3.92 -10.76
CA SER A 130 10.29 -3.47 -9.62
C SER A 130 10.79 -4.63 -8.75
N LEU A 131 9.99 -5.68 -8.61
CA LEU A 131 10.38 -6.89 -7.88
C LEU A 131 11.49 -7.63 -8.62
N GLN A 132 11.38 -7.79 -9.94
CA GLN A 132 12.43 -8.41 -10.76
C GLN A 132 13.76 -7.63 -10.70
N GLU A 133 13.71 -6.30 -10.78
CA GLU A 133 14.91 -5.46 -10.66
C GLU A 133 15.57 -5.63 -9.29
N ARG A 134 14.77 -5.73 -8.23
CA ARG A 134 15.26 -5.92 -6.86
C ARG A 134 15.82 -7.33 -6.63
N GLU A 135 15.21 -8.36 -7.21
CA GLU A 135 15.73 -9.73 -7.19
C GLU A 135 17.07 -9.83 -7.92
N ALA A 136 17.20 -9.19 -9.09
CA ALA A 136 18.47 -9.13 -9.82
C ALA A 136 19.57 -8.44 -9.00
N GLU A 137 19.25 -7.32 -8.34
CA GLU A 137 20.21 -6.62 -7.48
C GLU A 137 20.67 -7.48 -6.29
N VAL A 138 19.76 -8.26 -5.69
CA VAL A 138 20.11 -9.20 -4.61
C VAL A 138 21.02 -10.31 -5.12
N MET A 139 20.71 -10.90 -6.28
CA MET A 139 21.53 -11.95 -6.88
C MET A 139 22.94 -11.45 -7.23
N ASP A 140 23.07 -10.24 -7.75
CA ASP A 140 24.38 -9.63 -8.05
C ASP A 140 25.18 -9.36 -6.77
N LYS A 141 24.53 -8.88 -5.71
CA LYS A 141 25.18 -8.69 -4.40
C LYS A 141 25.62 -10.02 -3.79
N GLU A 142 24.80 -11.06 -3.88
CA GLU A 142 25.17 -12.40 -3.41
C GLU A 142 26.34 -12.98 -4.21
N ALA A 143 26.35 -12.81 -5.53
CA ALA A 143 27.47 -13.25 -6.36
C ALA A 143 28.77 -12.54 -5.98
N ALA A 144 28.72 -11.21 -5.79
CA ALA A 144 29.86 -10.42 -5.35
C ALA A 144 30.36 -10.86 -3.95
N GLN A 145 29.44 -11.16 -3.03
CA GLN A 145 29.80 -11.68 -1.71
C GLN A 145 30.48 -13.05 -1.79
N ARG A 146 29.98 -13.98 -2.62
CA ARG A 146 30.61 -15.29 -2.81
C ARG A 146 32.03 -15.17 -3.36
N VAL A 147 32.26 -14.29 -4.33
CA VAL A 147 33.61 -14.01 -4.86
C VAL A 147 34.51 -13.43 -3.77
N ALA A 148 34.01 -12.47 -2.99
CA ALA A 148 34.77 -11.89 -1.89
C ALA A 148 35.10 -12.92 -0.79
N GLU A 149 34.19 -13.82 -0.46
CA GLU A 149 34.43 -14.93 0.47
C GLU A 149 35.45 -15.92 -0.07
N HIS A 150 35.37 -16.27 -1.36
CA HIS A 150 36.36 -17.13 -2.01
C HIS A 150 37.76 -16.50 -1.94
N HIS A 151 37.91 -15.23 -2.33
CA HIS A 151 39.18 -14.52 -2.22
C HIS A 151 39.71 -14.44 -0.79
N LYS A 152 38.84 -14.26 0.22
CA LYS A 152 39.24 -14.32 1.63
C LYS A 152 39.78 -15.70 1.99
N ARG A 153 39.07 -16.77 1.63
CA ARG A 153 39.50 -18.16 1.89
C ARG A 153 40.84 -18.47 1.23
N ASP A 154 41.01 -18.09 -0.04
CA ASP A 154 42.28 -18.29 -0.76
C ASP A 154 43.44 -17.53 -0.08
N LYS A 155 43.19 -16.29 0.36
CA LYS A 155 44.19 -15.50 1.08
C LYS A 155 44.60 -16.16 2.40
N PHE A 156 43.64 -16.67 3.17
CA PHE A 156 43.93 -17.40 4.41
C PHE A 156 44.69 -18.70 4.15
N ALA A 157 44.28 -19.48 3.15
CA ALA A 157 44.97 -20.71 2.76
C ALA A 157 46.42 -20.45 2.32
N LEU A 158 46.67 -19.34 1.60
CA LEU A 158 48.02 -18.92 1.22
C LEU A 158 48.87 -18.55 2.44
N ILE A 159 48.30 -17.80 3.39
CA ILE A 159 48.99 -17.46 4.65
C ILE A 159 49.39 -18.72 5.40
N ASP A 160 48.46 -19.68 5.56
CA ASP A 160 48.72 -20.94 6.26
C ASP A 160 49.81 -21.76 5.55
N ALA A 161 49.79 -21.81 4.22
CA ALA A 161 50.82 -22.49 3.42
C ALA A 161 52.21 -21.83 3.55
N LEU A 162 52.28 -20.50 3.64
CA LEU A 162 53.55 -19.78 3.83
C LEU A 162 54.08 -19.96 5.26
N LYS A 163 53.20 -19.95 6.27
CA LYS A 163 53.55 -20.28 7.66
C LYS A 163 54.07 -21.71 7.80
N ALA A 164 53.44 -22.66 7.12
CA ALA A 164 53.89 -24.07 7.09
C ALA A 164 55.28 -24.24 6.47
N LYS A 165 55.72 -23.31 5.60
CA LYS A 165 57.07 -23.26 5.04
C LYS A 165 58.10 -22.57 5.95
N GLY A 166 57.70 -22.14 7.15
CA GLY A 166 58.57 -21.51 8.14
C GLY A 166 58.83 -20.02 7.88
N MET A 167 58.02 -19.36 7.04
CA MET A 167 58.15 -17.91 6.83
C MET A 167 57.64 -17.12 8.02
N SER A 168 58.33 -16.03 8.35
CA SER A 168 57.92 -15.11 9.40
C SER A 168 56.74 -14.23 8.98
N ASP A 169 55.97 -13.72 9.94
CA ASP A 169 54.81 -12.88 9.66
C ASP A 169 55.19 -11.60 8.88
N ASP A 170 56.40 -11.07 9.07
CA ASP A 170 56.91 -9.90 8.34
C ASP A 170 57.19 -10.20 6.86
N GLU A 171 57.74 -11.38 6.54
CA GLU A 171 57.99 -11.81 5.16
C GLU A 171 56.68 -12.11 4.42
N ILE A 172 55.71 -12.72 5.10
CA ILE A 172 54.37 -12.97 4.56
C ILE A 172 53.66 -11.65 4.26
N THR A 173 53.74 -10.68 5.17
CA THR A 173 53.13 -9.36 4.98
C THR A 173 53.71 -8.65 3.75
N LYS A 174 55.03 -8.73 3.56
CA LYS A 174 55.71 -8.15 2.39
C LYS A 174 55.26 -8.79 1.07
N ILE A 175 55.16 -10.12 1.01
CA ILE A 175 54.69 -10.85 -0.18
C ILE A 175 53.25 -10.48 -0.54
N LEU A 176 52.36 -10.40 0.46
CA LEU A 176 50.97 -10.01 0.25
C LEU A 176 50.86 -8.55 -0.24
N GLN A 177 51.73 -7.66 0.25
CA GLN A 177 51.77 -6.26 -0.16
C GLN A 177 52.25 -6.12 -1.61
N ASP A 178 53.29 -6.85 -2.01
CA ASP A 178 53.83 -6.85 -3.37
C ASP A 178 52.83 -7.44 -4.38
N ALA A 179 52.11 -8.49 -3.99
CA ALA A 179 51.03 -9.07 -4.79
C ALA A 179 49.84 -8.10 -4.96
N ALA A 180 49.45 -7.40 -3.89
CA ALA A 180 48.37 -6.40 -3.94
C ALA A 180 48.72 -5.18 -4.81
N ASN A 181 49.99 -4.75 -4.79
CA ASN A 181 50.48 -3.64 -5.61
C ASN A 181 50.56 -4.02 -7.10
N SER A 182 50.94 -5.26 -7.40
CA SER A 182 51.01 -5.77 -8.78
C SER A 182 49.63 -5.87 -9.46
N GLN A 183 48.58 -6.20 -8.70
CA GLN A 183 47.21 -6.25 -9.22
C GLN A 183 46.61 -4.85 -9.52
N ARG A 184 47.05 -3.79 -8.83
CA ARG A 184 46.58 -2.41 -9.08
C ARG A 184 47.26 -1.72 -10.27
N GLY A 185 48.43 -2.20 -10.70
CA GLY A 185 49.17 -1.62 -11.84
C GLY A 185 48.75 -2.15 -13.22
N SER A 186 47.76 -3.05 -13.29
CA SER A 186 47.36 -3.75 -14.51
C SER A 186 45.93 -3.40 -14.99
N GLN A 187 45.28 -2.38 -14.41
CA GLN A 187 43.98 -1.84 -14.84
C GLN A 187 44.15 -0.50 -15.56
#